data_AF-A0A6I6A0L4-F1
#
_entry.id   AF-A0A6I6A0L4-F1
#
_cell.length_a   1.000
_cell.length_b   1.000
_cell.length_c   1.000
_cell.angle_alpha   90.00
_cell.angle_beta   90.00
_cell.angle_gamma   90.00
#
_symmetry.space_group_name_H-M   'P 1'
#
loop_
_entity.id
_entity.type
_entity.pdbx_description
1 polymer ?
#
loop_
_entity_poly.entity_id
_entity_poly.type
_entity_poly.pdbx_seq_one_letter_code
_entity_poly.pdbx_strand_id
1 'polypeptide(L)' 'MSAPTPTAAHGQVPRTQHWATLTPDALEDEIAANRRGERWTVVASAVAAAATALAVVLQAVTR' A
#
# COMPACT_ATOMS: atom_id res chain seq x y z
N MET A 1 7.19 -8.32 33.94
CA MET A 1 6.55 -7.08 33.41
C MET A 1 5.98 -7.44 32.05
N SER A 2 4.66 -7.62 31.93
CA SER A 2 4.02 -7.94 30.65
C SER A 2 3.86 -6.67 29.82
N ALA A 3 4.31 -6.71 28.57
CA ALA A 3 4.17 -5.58 27.64
C ALA A 3 2.68 -5.30 27.35
N PRO A 4 2.29 -4.03 27.15
CA PRO A 4 0.92 -3.70 26.75
C PRO A 4 0.62 -4.33 25.38
N THR A 5 -0.40 -5.18 25.34
CA THR A 5 -0.96 -5.70 24.09
C THR A 5 -1.46 -4.52 23.27
N PRO A 6 -1.04 -4.34 22.01
CA PRO A 6 -1.58 -3.28 21.16
C PRO A 6 -3.09 -3.52 21.00
N THR A 7 -3.89 -2.59 21.51
CA THR A 7 -5.34 -2.59 21.32
C THR A 7 -5.62 -2.51 19.83
N ALA A 8 -6.01 -3.64 19.21
CA ALA A 8 -6.53 -3.64 17.86
C ALA A 8 -7.74 -2.68 17.82
N ALA A 9 -7.67 -1.68 16.96
CA ALA A 9 -8.73 -0.71 16.77
C ALA A 9 -10.06 -1.44 16.50
N HIS A 10 -11.07 -1.13 17.31
CA HIS A 10 -12.36 -1.78 17.27
C HIS A 10 -13.09 -1.42 15.97
N GLY A 11 -13.52 -2.41 15.18
CA GLY A 11 -14.51 -2.23 14.11
C GLY A 11 -14.12 -2.67 12.70
N GLN A 12 -12.86 -3.05 12.43
CA GLN A 12 -12.48 -3.53 11.10
C GLN A 12 -12.85 -4.99 10.94
N VAL A 13 -14.00 -5.23 10.30
CA VAL A 13 -14.34 -6.54 9.71
C VAL A 13 -13.13 -6.99 8.88
N PRO A 14 -12.64 -8.24 9.05
CA PRO A 14 -11.56 -8.77 8.23
C PRO A 14 -11.83 -8.49 6.75
N ARG A 15 -10.84 -7.95 6.03
CA ARG A 15 -11.02 -7.50 4.63
C ARG A 15 -11.63 -8.59 3.73
N THR A 16 -11.28 -9.84 4.00
CA THR A 16 -11.82 -11.02 3.32
C THR A 16 -13.30 -11.25 3.59
N GLN A 17 -13.79 -10.98 4.81
CA GLN A 17 -15.20 -11.04 5.16
C GLN A 17 -15.98 -9.88 4.55
N HIS A 18 -15.38 -8.70 4.42
CA HIS A 18 -16.00 -7.56 3.75
C HIS A 18 -16.30 -7.85 2.27
N TRP A 19 -15.34 -8.44 1.53
CA TRP A 19 -15.55 -8.77 0.11
C TRP A 19 -16.66 -9.81 -0.11
N ALA A 20 -16.88 -10.71 0.86
CA ALA A 20 -17.97 -11.69 0.80
C ALA A 20 -19.37 -11.05 0.92
N THR A 21 -19.46 -9.81 1.40
CA THR A 21 -20.74 -9.06 1.54
C THR A 21 -21.05 -8.14 0.37
N LEU A 22 -20.14 -7.99 -0.59
CA LEU A 22 -20.31 -7.07 -1.72
C LEU A 22 -21.29 -7.64 -2.76
N THR A 23 -22.10 -6.75 -3.32
CA THR A 23 -22.84 -7.03 -4.56
C THR A 23 -21.86 -7.14 -5.74
N PRO A 24 -22.25 -7.76 -6.86
CA PRO A 24 -21.40 -7.84 -8.05
C PRO A 24 -20.86 -6.47 -8.50
N ASP A 25 -21.70 -5.45 -8.58
CA ASP A 25 -21.29 -4.10 -8.99
C ASP A 25 -20.28 -3.48 -8.02
N ALA A 26 -20.51 -3.62 -6.70
CA ALA A 26 -19.60 -3.09 -5.69
C ALA A 26 -18.24 -3.81 -5.70
N LEU A 27 -18.23 -5.09 -6.05
CA LEU A 27 -16.99 -5.85 -6.24
C LEU A 27 -16.22 -5.38 -7.48
N GLU A 28 -16.90 -5.08 -8.58
CA GLU A 28 -16.28 -4.51 -9.79
C GLU A 28 -15.64 -3.15 -9.52
N ASP A 29 -16.33 -2.28 -8.77
CA ASP A 29 -15.81 -0.98 -8.37
C ASP A 29 -14.56 -1.11 -7.49
N GLU A 30 -14.56 -2.04 -6.52
CA GLU A 30 -13.42 -2.31 -5.64
C GLU A 30 -12.22 -2.87 -6.45
N ILE A 31 -12.46 -3.75 -7.43
CA ILE A 31 -11.41 -4.25 -8.34
C ILE A 31 -10.82 -3.10 -9.16
N ALA A 32 -11.67 -2.22 -9.70
CA ALA A 32 -11.21 -1.07 -10.48
C ALA A 32 -10.40 -0.09 -9.61
N ALA A 33 -10.83 0.15 -8.37
CA ALA A 33 -10.10 0.95 -7.39
C ALA A 33 -8.74 0.33 -7.05
N ASN A 34 -8.69 -0.97 -6.76
CA ASN A 34 -7.43 -1.68 -6.50
C ASN A 34 -6.47 -1.60 -7.68
N ARG A 35 -6.96 -1.79 -8.92
CA ARG A 35 -6.12 -1.67 -10.12
C ARG A 35 -5.54 -0.27 -10.28
N ARG A 36 -6.30 0.78 -9.97
CA ARG A 36 -5.79 2.16 -9.95
C ARG A 36 -4.73 2.33 -8.86
N GLY A 37 -4.98 1.79 -7.66
CA GLY A 37 -4.03 1.81 -6.55
C GLY A 37 -2.72 1.10 -6.88
N GLU A 38 -2.78 -0.07 -7.53
CA GLU A 38 -1.60 -0.82 -7.96
C GLU A 38 -0.74 0.00 -8.93
N ARG A 39 -1.36 0.64 -9.93
CA ARG A 39 -0.65 1.54 -10.85
C ARG A 39 0.08 2.66 -10.11
N TRP A 40 -0.58 3.28 -9.13
CA TRP A 40 0.05 4.32 -8.31
C TRP A 40 1.21 3.79 -7.49
N THR A 41 1.08 2.60 -6.88
CA THR A 41 2.16 1.94 -6.14
C THR A 41 3.37 1.67 -7.03
N VAL A 42 3.15 1.19 -8.26
CA VAL A 42 4.22 0.96 -9.25
C VAL A 42 4.92 2.27 -9.60
N VAL A 43 4.16 3.32 -9.92
CA VAL A 43 4.72 4.64 -10.26
C VAL A 43 5.52 5.22 -9.08
N ALA A 44 4.96 5.20 -7.87
CA ALA A 44 5.63 5.68 -6.67
C ALA A 44 6.93 4.91 -6.40
N SER A 45 6.91 3.59 -6.56
CA SER A 45 8.09 2.74 -6.40
C SER A 45 9.17 3.06 -7.43
N ALA A 46 8.79 3.28 -8.69
CA ALA A 46 9.73 3.66 -9.74
C ALA A 46 10.38 5.03 -9.47
N VAL A 47 9.60 6.02 -9.03
CA VAL A 47 10.11 7.34 -8.64
C VAL A 47 11.07 7.22 -7.45
N ALA A 48 10.72 6.46 -6.42
CA ALA A 48 11.59 6.24 -5.27
C ALA A 48 12.91 5.55 -5.66
N ALA A 49 12.86 4.56 -6.54
CA ALA A 49 14.05 3.89 -7.08
C ALA A 49 14.94 4.87 -7.85
N ALA A 50 14.36 5.70 -8.73
CA ALA A 50 15.09 6.71 -9.48
C ALA A 50 15.76 7.76 -8.58
N ALA A 51 15.04 8.25 -7.57
CA ALA A 51 15.59 9.18 -6.59
C ALA A 51 16.74 8.56 -5.78
N THR A 52 16.62 7.29 -5.40
CA THR A 52 17.68 6.55 -4.71
C THR A 52 18.92 6.40 -5.60
N ALA A 53 18.74 6.03 -6.87
CA ALA A 53 19.84 5.93 -7.83
C ALA A 53 20.55 7.28 -8.02
N LEU A 54 19.79 8.38 -8.14
CA LEU A 54 20.34 9.73 -8.24
C LEU A 54 21.17 10.09 -7.00
N ALA A 55 20.66 9.80 -5.81
CA ALA A 55 21.38 10.05 -4.56
C ALA A 55 22.69 9.26 -4.47
N VAL A 56 22.70 8.00 -4.91
CA VAL A 56 23.92 7.17 -4.97
C VAL A 56 24.95 7.77 -5.94
N VAL A 57 24.52 8.19 -7.14
CA VAL A 57 25.41 8.83 -8.12
C VAL A 57 25.98 10.13 -7.59
N LEU A 58 25.14 11.00 -7.00
CA LEU A 58 25.59 12.24 -6.38
C LEU A 58 26.61 11.97 -5.27
N GLN A 59 26.34 10.99 -4.40
CA GLN A 59 27.26 10.61 -3.33
C GLN A 59 28.59 10.06 -3.85
N ALA A 60 28.59 9.37 -4.99
CA ALA A 60 29.80 8.84 -5.62
C ALA A 60 30.64 9.93 -6.29
N VAL A 61 30.02 10.97 -6.86
CA VAL A 61 30.72 12.07 -7.55
C VAL A 61 31.18 13.17 -6.58
N THR A 62 30.53 13.31 -5.42
CA THR A 62 30.89 14.28 -4.39
C THR A 62 31.94 13.78 -3.38
N ARG A 63 32.31 12.50 -3.44
CA ARG A 63 33.44 11.92 -2.69
C ARG A 63 34.69 11.93 -3.55
#